data_AF-A0A1F4XJM2-F1
#
_entry.id   AF-A0A1F4XJM2-F1
#
_cell.length_a   1.000
_cell.length_b   1.000
_cell.length_c   1.000
_cell.angle_alpha   90.00
_cell.angle_beta   90.00
_cell.angle_gamma   90.00
#
_symmetry.space_group_name_H-M   'P 1'
#
loop_
_entity.id
_entity.type
_entity.pdbx_description
1 polymer ?
#
loop_
_entity_poly.entity_id
_entity_poly.type
_entity_poly.pdbx_seq_one_letter_code
_entity_poly.pdbx_strand_id
1 'polypeptide(L)'
;MKAPWHHIRSKNRSQLREGTGLAIFIDRLIYFVAIATPLMTIPQVWEIWVEKRLTGVSLSTWIAYLLASICWLLYGTIHKDRPIIYTQTLWIIFSAMVVVGLVMYA
;
A
#
# COMPACT_ATOMS: atom_id res chain seq x y z
N MET A 1 -20.64 -35.51 -33.79
CA MET A 1 -19.19 -35.22 -33.68
C MET A 1 -18.99 -34.08 -32.69
N LYS A 2 -18.54 -34.36 -31.45
CA LYS A 2 -18.21 -33.32 -30.45
C LYS A 2 -16.70 -33.08 -30.50
N ALA A 3 -16.28 -31.82 -30.63
CA ALA A 3 -14.87 -31.46 -30.72
C ALA A 3 -14.12 -31.76 -29.40
N PRO A 4 -12.87 -32.26 -29.43
CA PRO A 4 -12.16 -32.82 -28.26
C PRO A 4 -11.52 -31.76 -27.34
N TRP A 5 -11.85 -30.48 -27.51
CA TRP A 5 -11.10 -29.37 -26.90
C TRP A 5 -11.72 -28.81 -25.61
N HIS A 6 -12.72 -29.49 -25.03
CA HIS A 6 -13.42 -29.00 -23.84
C HIS A 6 -12.73 -29.31 -22.49
N HIS A 7 -11.50 -29.86 -22.49
CA HIS A 7 -10.81 -30.29 -21.27
C HIS A 7 -9.57 -29.45 -20.90
N ILE A 8 -9.14 -28.51 -21.75
CA ILE A 8 -7.91 -27.72 -21.56
C ILE A 8 -8.19 -26.33 -20.96
N ARG A 9 -9.29 -26.17 -20.21
CA ARG A 9 -9.61 -24.91 -19.52
C ARG A 9 -10.07 -25.19 -18.10
N SER A 10 -9.14 -25.21 -17.15
CA SER A 10 -9.35 -24.77 -15.75
C SER A 10 -8.31 -25.27 -14.74
N LYS A 11 -7.41 -26.20 -15.10
CA LYS A 11 -6.35 -26.59 -14.16
C LYS A 11 -5.27 -25.50 -14.07
N ASN A 12 -4.96 -25.09 -12.84
CA ASN A 12 -3.71 -24.44 -12.39
C ASN A 12 -3.72 -22.96 -12.01
N ARG A 13 -4.76 -22.42 -11.35
CA ARG A 13 -4.50 -21.38 -10.33
C ARG A 13 -4.40 -21.94 -8.92
N SER A 14 -5.15 -23.00 -8.63
CA SER A 14 -5.10 -23.69 -7.34
C SER A 14 -3.90 -24.64 -7.19
N GLN A 15 -3.42 -25.27 -8.28
CA GLN A 15 -2.24 -26.15 -8.24
C GLN A 15 -0.89 -25.41 -8.24
N LEU A 16 -0.83 -24.13 -8.67
CA LEU A 16 0.38 -23.30 -8.51
C LEU A 16 0.60 -22.84 -7.05
N ARG A 17 -0.41 -23.01 -6.19
CA ARG A 17 -0.32 -22.80 -4.74
C ARG A 17 0.12 -24.07 -4.01
N GLU A 18 0.74 -25.02 -4.71
CA GLU A 18 1.47 -26.13 -4.12
C GLU A 18 2.73 -25.59 -3.40
N GLY A 19 2.55 -25.20 -2.13
CA GLY A 19 3.38 -25.71 -1.04
C GLY A 19 4.88 -25.46 -1.08
N THR A 20 5.36 -24.31 -1.54
CA THR A 20 6.74 -23.90 -1.20
C THR A 20 6.72 -23.07 0.08
N GLY A 21 7.54 -23.41 1.08
CA GLY A 21 7.69 -22.62 2.31
C GLY A 21 7.99 -21.14 2.03
N LEU A 22 8.61 -20.87 0.88
CA LEU A 22 8.85 -19.53 0.36
C LEU A 22 7.56 -18.74 0.11
N ALA A 23 6.54 -19.30 -0.54
CA ALA A 23 5.30 -18.57 -0.83
C ALA A 23 4.58 -18.14 0.45
N ILE A 24 4.49 -19.03 1.45
CA ILE A 24 3.90 -18.73 2.76
C ILE A 24 4.71 -17.65 3.50
N PHE A 25 6.05 -17.72 3.40
CA PHE A 25 6.93 -16.72 3.98
C PHE A 25 6.71 -15.34 3.34
N ILE A 26 6.66 -15.27 2.00
CA ILE A 26 6.41 -14.02 1.28
C ILE A 26 5.03 -13.45 1.61
N ASP A 27 3.99 -14.29 1.66
CA ASP A 27 2.64 -13.84 2.05
C ASP A 27 2.67 -13.16 3.43
N ARG A 28 3.31 -13.78 4.43
CA ARG A 28 3.45 -13.17 5.77
C ARG A 28 4.29 -11.90 5.77
N LEU A 29 5.39 -11.90 5.00
CA LEU A 29 6.28 -10.76 4.88
C LEU A 29 5.54 -9.55 4.29
N ILE A 30 4.67 -9.75 3.30
CA ILE A 30 3.88 -8.67 2.70
C ILE A 30 2.97 -8.01 3.74
N TYR A 31 2.32 -8.76 4.63
CA TYR A 31 1.52 -8.16 5.71
C TYR A 31 2.36 -7.32 6.68
N PHE A 32 3.59 -7.75 6.97
CA PHE A 32 4.51 -6.96 7.79
C PHE A 32 4.94 -5.67 7.07
N VAL A 33 5.38 -5.78 5.82
CA VAL A 33 5.83 -4.64 5.00
C VAL A 33 4.70 -3.65 4.73
N ALA A 34 3.47 -4.14 4.55
CA ALA A 34 2.27 -3.31 4.39
C ALA A 34 2.07 -2.30 5.52
N ILE A 35 2.45 -2.69 6.75
CA ILE A 35 2.34 -1.82 7.93
C ILE A 35 3.66 -1.09 8.19
N ALA A 36 4.80 -1.74 8.01
CA ALA A 36 6.11 -1.15 8.28
C ALA A 36 6.41 0.04 7.36
N THR A 37 6.04 -0.03 6.08
CA THR A 37 6.40 1.00 5.10
C THR A 37 5.78 2.37 5.39
N PRO A 38 4.46 2.52 5.69
CA PRO A 38 3.92 3.83 6.06
C PRO A 38 4.41 4.30 7.44
N LEU A 39 4.72 3.39 8.37
CA LEU A 39 5.27 3.75 9.68
C LEU A 39 6.66 4.39 9.58
N MET A 40 7.42 4.10 8.53
CA MET A 40 8.70 4.77 8.26
C MET A 40 8.53 6.27 7.92
N THR A 41 7.29 6.76 7.74
CA THR A 41 6.98 8.18 7.60
C THR A 41 6.89 8.91 8.94
N ILE A 42 6.88 8.20 10.08
CA ILE A 42 6.82 8.83 11.42
C ILE A 42 7.94 9.87 11.64
N PRO A 43 9.22 9.61 11.30
CA PRO A 43 10.27 10.62 11.44
C PRO A 43 9.98 11.90 10.63
N GLN A 44 9.43 11.77 9.42
CA GLN A 44 9.07 12.93 8.61
C GLN A 44 7.96 13.77 9.27
N VAL A 45 6.97 13.11 9.85
CA VAL A 45 5.91 13.79 10.62
C VAL A 45 6.52 14.46 11.86
N TRP A 46 7.43 13.80 12.56
CA TRP A 46 8.11 14.36 13.73
C TRP A 46 8.90 15.63 13.39
N GLU A 47 9.70 15.61 12.33
CA GLU A 47 10.48 16.77 11.89
C GLU A 47 9.60 18.00 11.61
N ILE A 48 8.43 17.80 11.01
CA ILE A 48 7.51 18.90 10.70
C ILE A 48 6.78 19.38 11.95
N TRP A 49 6.22 18.47 12.75
CA TRP A 49 5.33 18.83 13.85
C TRP A 49 6.07 19.19 15.14
N VAL A 50 7.24 18.64 15.39
CA VAL A 50 8.03 18.92 16.60
C VAL A 50 9.16 19.89 16.27
N GLU A 51 9.98 19.56 15.27
CA GLU A 51 11.19 20.35 14.99
C GLU A 51 10.93 21.58 14.12
N LYS A 52 9.74 21.67 13.51
CA LYS A 52 9.37 22.71 12.54
C LYS A 52 10.38 22.82 11.39
N ARG A 53 11.00 21.69 11.01
CA ARG A 53 11.92 21.62 9.88
C ARG A 53 11.18 21.13 8.64
N LEU A 54 10.96 22.05 7.71
CA LEU A 54 10.26 21.79 6.44
C LEU A 54 11.20 21.80 5.22
N THR A 55 12.50 22.04 5.44
CA THR A 55 13.47 22.24 4.36
C THR A 55 13.57 21.01 3.47
N GLY A 56 13.34 21.21 2.16
CA GLY A 56 13.41 20.12 1.17
C GLY A 56 12.16 19.26 1.07
N VAL A 57 11.13 19.51 1.90
CA VAL A 57 9.87 18.75 1.85
C VAL A 57 8.91 19.41 0.87
N SER A 58 8.57 18.70 -0.21
CA SER A 58 7.70 19.20 -1.27
C SER A 58 6.22 18.97 -0.97
N LEU A 59 5.45 20.05 -0.75
CA LEU A 59 4.00 19.98 -0.50
C LEU A 59 3.24 19.28 -1.64
N SER A 60 3.57 19.60 -2.90
CA SER A 60 2.91 19.02 -4.06
C SER A 60 3.12 17.50 -4.15
N THR A 61 4.30 17.02 -3.76
CA THR A 61 4.62 15.59 -3.71
C THR A 61 3.74 14.86 -2.70
N TRP A 62 3.57 15.42 -1.50
CA TRP A 62 2.75 14.79 -0.46
C TRP A 62 1.25 14.85 -0.75
N ILE A 63 0.77 15.91 -1.43
CA ILE A 63 -0.60 15.95 -1.96
C ILE A 63 -0.79 14.86 -3.02
N ALA A 64 0.18 14.70 -3.94
CA ALA A 64 0.11 13.67 -4.96
C ALA A 64 0.07 12.26 -4.36
N TYR A 65 0.88 11.99 -3.33
CA TYR A 65 0.81 10.72 -2.59
C TYR A 65 -0.55 10.52 -1.92
N LEU A 66 -1.08 11.54 -1.25
CA LEU A 66 -2.39 11.45 -0.59
C LEU A 66 -3.50 11.08 -1.59
N LEU A 67 -3.56 11.76 -2.74
CA LEU A 67 -4.54 11.47 -3.79
C LEU A 67 -4.34 10.08 -4.39
N ALA A 68 -3.09 9.69 -4.67
CA ALA A 68 -2.78 8.37 -5.19
C ALA A 68 -3.18 7.26 -4.20
N SER A 69 -2.92 7.43 -2.90
CA SER A 69 -3.28 6.47 -1.87
C SER A 69 -4.80 6.33 -1.71
N ILE A 70 -5.57 7.41 -1.89
CA ILE A 70 -7.04 7.32 -1.95
C ILE A 70 -7.48 6.44 -3.14
N CYS A 71 -6.94 6.69 -4.34
CA CYS A 71 -7.24 5.87 -5.51
C CYS A 71 -6.88 4.38 -5.29
N TRP A 72 -5.71 4.10 -4.71
CA TRP A 72 -5.27 2.74 -4.40
C TRP A 72 -6.12 2.08 -3.32
N LEU A 73 -6.57 2.82 -2.31
CA LEU A 73 -7.47 2.31 -1.28
C LEU A 73 -8.82 1.92 -1.89
N LEU A 74 -9.38 2.76 -2.77
CA LEU A 74 -10.60 2.43 -3.51
C LEU A 74 -10.41 1.17 -4.37
N TYR A 75 -9.28 1.07 -5.07
CA TYR A 75 -8.94 -0.14 -5.83
C TYR A 75 -8.86 -1.38 -4.92
N GLY A 76 -8.12 -1.31 -3.82
CA GLY A 76 -7.91 -2.41 -2.88
C GLY A 76 -9.22 -2.87 -2.22
N THR A 77 -10.11 -1.94 -1.87
CA THR A 77 -11.43 -2.27 -1.32
C THR A 77 -12.33 -2.98 -2.33
N ILE A 78 -12.38 -2.53 -3.59
CA ILE A 78 -13.13 -3.20 -4.67
C ILE A 78 -12.60 -4.63 -4.89
N HIS A 79 -11.28 -4.82 -4.87
CA HIS A 79 -10.65 -6.12 -5.14
C HIS A 79 -10.47 -6.99 -3.87
N LYS A 80 -10.87 -6.50 -2.70
CA LYS A 80 -10.73 -7.16 -1.40
C LYS A 80 -9.29 -7.56 -1.04
N ASP A 81 -8.31 -6.77 -1.47
CA ASP A 81 -6.88 -6.97 -1.17
C ASP A 81 -6.52 -6.34 0.19
N ARG A 82 -6.43 -7.18 1.22
CA ARG A 82 -6.22 -6.73 2.61
C ARG A 82 -4.87 -6.01 2.80
N PRO A 83 -3.72 -6.53 2.34
CA PRO A 83 -2.46 -5.80 2.39
C PRO A 83 -2.54 -4.40 1.79
N ILE A 84 -3.14 -4.25 0.60
CA ILE A 84 -3.27 -2.94 -0.04
C ILE A 84 -4.14 -2.01 0.81
N ILE A 85 -5.28 -2.49 1.30
CA ILE A 85 -6.18 -1.69 2.14
C ILE A 85 -5.43 -1.16 3.37
N TYR A 86 -4.76 -2.02 4.14
CA TYR A 86 -4.04 -1.59 5.35
C TYR A 86 -2.91 -0.60 5.04
N THR A 87 -2.12 -0.88 3.99
CA THR A 87 -1.01 -0.02 3.58
C THR A 87 -1.50 1.37 3.21
N GLN A 88 -2.54 1.44 2.37
CA GLN A 88 -3.02 2.71 1.82
C GLN A 88 -3.81 3.53 2.83
N THR A 89 -4.52 2.90 3.77
CA THR A 89 -5.14 3.61 4.89
C THR A 89 -4.08 4.32 5.74
N LEU A 90 -2.97 3.66 6.07
CA LEU A 90 -1.89 4.30 6.83
C LEU A 90 -1.18 5.39 6.03
N TRP A 91 -0.92 5.18 4.73
CA TRP A 91 -0.36 6.22 3.86
C TRP A 91 -1.22 7.47 3.81
N ILE A 92 -2.55 7.33 3.75
CA ILE A 92 -3.47 8.47 3.79
C ILE A 92 -3.31 9.24 5.10
N ILE A 93 -3.27 8.55 6.24
CA ILE A 93 -3.12 9.18 7.56
C ILE A 93 -1.80 9.96 7.62
N PHE A 94 -0.67 9.31 7.32
CA PHE A 94 0.65 9.95 7.42
C PHE A 94 0.84 11.06 6.39
N SER A 95 0.42 10.85 5.15
CA SER A 95 0.53 11.88 4.11
C SER A 95 -0.35 13.08 4.45
N ALA A 96 -1.56 12.88 4.99
CA ALA A 96 -2.40 13.97 5.46
C ALA A 96 -1.75 14.72 6.63
N MET A 97 -1.15 14.03 7.59
CA MET A 97 -0.40 14.68 8.68
C MET A 97 0.75 15.53 8.15
N VAL A 98 1.50 15.04 7.14
CA VAL A 98 2.56 15.81 6.49
C VAL A 98 1.99 17.03 5.77
N VAL A 99 0.96 16.86 4.93
CA VAL A 99 0.32 17.98 4.19
C VAL A 99 -0.20 19.04 5.14
N VAL A 100 -0.93 18.66 6.19
CA VAL A 100 -1.45 19.59 7.19
C VAL A 100 -0.31 20.30 7.91
N GLY A 101 0.74 19.57 8.33
CA GLY A 101 1.89 20.16 8.99
C GLY A 101 2.64 21.17 8.10
N LEU A 102 2.81 20.85 6.81
CA LEU A 102 3.41 21.76 5.85
C LEU A 102 2.57 23.02 5.65
N VAL A 103 1.24 22.90 5.51
CA VAL A 103 0.36 24.07 5.33
C VAL A 103 0.30 24.94 6.59
N MET A 104 0.38 24.35 7.78
CA MET A 104 0.30 25.08 9.05
C MET A 104 1.59 25.78 9.46
N TYR A 105 2.75 25.26 9.03
CA TYR A 105 4.07 25.76 9.44
C TYR A 105 4.92 26.32 8.29
N ALA A 106 4.39 26.34 7.05
CA ALA A 106 4.96 27.10 5.93
C ALA A 106 4.80 28.61 6.14
#